data_AF-A0AAE4ZD57-F1
#
_entry.id   AF-A0AAE4ZD57-F1
#
_cell.length_a   1.000
_cell.length_b   1.000
_cell.length_c   1.000
_cell.angle_alpha   90.00
_cell.angle_beta   90.00
_cell.angle_gamma   90.00
#
_symmetry.space_group_name_H-M   'P 1'
#
loop_
_entity.id
_entity.type
_entity.pdbx_description
1 polymer ?
#
loop_
_entity_poly.entity_id
_entity_poly.type
_entity_poly.pdbx_seq_one_letter_code
_entity_poly.pdbx_strand_id
1 'polypeptide(L)'
;MLNLERDYSVGRFRIQEDSWLAEKTLSEADLGGEGILVLGIFHDDGSYIGAPRARYKIHPGDTLVLYGKSEKLDELEQRIAGRTGEAAHEKSKQEHERELHEQDIEEGEHEARREESEQTGEMTA
;
A
#
# COMPACT_ATOMS: atom_id res chain seq x y z
N MET A 1 -10.83 -6.49 -10.02
CA MET A 1 -10.64 -5.70 -8.79
C MET A 1 -11.93 -5.65 -8.01
N LEU A 2 -11.83 -5.60 -6.69
CA LEU A 2 -12.95 -5.24 -5.81
C LEU A 2 -12.72 -3.78 -5.39
N ASN A 3 -13.67 -2.88 -5.68
CA ASN A 3 -13.55 -1.45 -5.39
C ASN A 3 -14.16 -1.14 -4.01
N LEU A 4 -13.43 -0.43 -3.16
CA LEU A 4 -13.87 0.08 -1.85
C LEU A 4 -14.07 1.60 -1.94
N GLU A 5 -14.59 2.24 -0.87
CA GLU A 5 -14.72 3.71 -0.82
C GLU A 5 -13.35 4.39 -1.02
N ARG A 6 -13.35 5.56 -1.68
CA ARG A 6 -12.16 6.40 -1.94
C ARG A 6 -11.05 5.74 -2.77
N ASP A 7 -11.43 5.00 -3.81
CA ASP A 7 -10.54 4.44 -4.84
C ASP A 7 -9.55 3.37 -4.37
N TYR A 8 -9.69 2.86 -3.14
CA TYR A 8 -8.94 1.71 -2.67
C TYR A 8 -9.48 0.41 -3.29
N SER A 9 -8.56 -0.51 -3.60
CA SER A 9 -8.93 -1.81 -4.14
C SER A 9 -7.99 -2.91 -3.68
N VAL A 10 -8.42 -4.15 -3.89
CA VAL A 10 -7.57 -5.34 -3.74
C VAL A 10 -7.16 -5.84 -5.12
N GLY A 11 -5.85 -5.87 -5.36
CA GLY A 11 -5.20 -6.37 -6.57
C GLY A 11 -4.59 -7.76 -6.36
N ARG A 12 -4.48 -8.54 -7.45
CA ARG A 12 -3.72 -9.79 -7.48
C ARG A 12 -2.74 -9.75 -8.64
N PHE A 13 -1.44 -9.76 -8.35
CA PHE A 13 -0.40 -9.56 -9.36
C PHE A 13 0.50 -10.77 -9.45
N ARG A 14 0.62 -11.32 -10.66
CA ARG A 14 1.57 -12.39 -10.93
C ARG A 14 2.93 -11.77 -11.26
N ILE A 15 3.93 -12.09 -10.46
CA ILE A 15 5.28 -11.53 -10.58
C ILE A 15 5.98 -12.13 -11.79
N GLN A 16 6.36 -11.27 -12.73
CA GLN A 16 7.15 -11.61 -13.90
C GLN A 16 8.66 -11.49 -13.60
N GLU A 17 9.51 -12.09 -14.42
CA GLU A 17 10.98 -12.02 -14.25
C GLU A 17 11.54 -10.60 -14.38
N ASP A 18 10.92 -9.76 -15.20
CA ASP A 18 11.27 -8.36 -15.42
C ASP A 18 10.58 -7.39 -14.46
N SER A 19 9.68 -7.90 -13.60
CA SER A 19 9.01 -7.10 -12.58
C SER A 19 10.03 -6.44 -11.65
N TRP A 20 9.77 -5.19 -11.28
CA TRP A 20 10.57 -4.50 -10.28
C TRP A 20 10.59 -5.23 -8.91
N LEU A 21 9.54 -5.99 -8.60
CA LEU A 21 9.42 -6.76 -7.37
C LEU A 21 10.19 -8.09 -7.39
N ALA A 22 10.64 -8.56 -8.56
CA ALA A 22 11.29 -9.84 -8.69
C ALA A 22 12.56 -9.90 -7.82
N GLU A 23 12.69 -11.00 -7.07
CA GLU A 23 13.85 -11.31 -6.23
C GLU A 23 14.12 -10.32 -5.08
N LYS A 24 13.19 -9.41 -4.77
CA LYS A 24 13.24 -8.55 -3.58
C LYS A 24 12.54 -9.22 -2.41
N THR A 25 13.00 -8.94 -1.20
CA THR A 25 12.21 -9.17 0.02
C THR A 25 11.14 -8.09 0.16
N LEU A 26 10.07 -8.39 0.92
CA LEU A 26 9.05 -7.39 1.24
C LEU A 26 9.63 -6.15 1.94
N SER A 27 10.68 -6.33 2.75
CA SER A 27 11.40 -5.23 3.40
C SER A 27 12.17 -4.36 2.41
N GLU A 28 12.75 -4.96 1.36
CA GLU A 28 13.49 -4.23 0.32
C GLU A 28 12.53 -3.53 -0.66
N ALA A 29 11.38 -4.15 -0.93
CA ALA A 29 10.34 -3.56 -1.77
C ALA A 29 9.64 -2.38 -1.08
N ASP A 30 9.55 -2.39 0.26
CA ASP A 30 9.01 -1.33 1.11
C ASP A 30 7.70 -0.72 0.57
N LEU A 31 6.78 -1.60 0.18
CA LEU A 31 5.47 -1.24 -0.38
C LEU A 31 4.62 -0.45 0.61
N GLY A 32 4.85 -0.64 1.92
CA GLY A 32 4.21 0.15 2.96
C GLY A 32 4.54 1.64 2.85
N GLY A 33 5.80 1.97 2.49
CA GLY A 33 6.20 3.36 2.20
C GLY A 33 5.50 3.95 0.97
N GLU A 34 4.94 3.14 0.08
CA GLU A 34 4.13 3.58 -1.06
C GLU A 34 2.63 3.66 -0.72
N GLY A 35 2.21 3.22 0.46
CA GLY A 35 0.80 3.11 0.85
C GLY A 35 0.13 1.85 0.32
N ILE A 36 0.92 0.81 0.03
CA ILE A 36 0.45 -0.50 -0.46
C ILE A 36 0.70 -1.56 0.61
N LEU A 37 -0.36 -2.27 1.00
CA LEU A 37 -0.31 -3.36 1.95
C LEU A 37 -0.29 -4.71 1.25
N VAL A 38 0.64 -5.57 1.65
CA VAL A 38 0.70 -6.97 1.18
C VAL A 38 -0.17 -7.84 2.09
N LEU A 39 -1.27 -8.36 1.54
CA LEU A 39 -2.21 -9.20 2.28
C LEU A 39 -1.80 -10.68 2.25
N GLY A 40 -1.16 -11.12 1.17
CA GLY A 40 -0.74 -12.50 1.02
C GLY A 40 0.11 -12.78 -0.21
N ILE A 41 0.72 -13.96 -0.22
CA ILE A 41 1.55 -14.50 -1.31
C ILE A 41 1.05 -15.90 -1.63
N PHE A 42 0.72 -16.14 -2.90
CA PHE A 42 0.56 -17.48 -3.45
C PHE A 42 1.84 -17.84 -4.20
N HIS A 43 2.52 -18.88 -3.75
CA HIS A 43 3.68 -19.40 -4.46
C HIS A 43 3.27 -20.24 -5.67
N ASP A 44 4.19 -20.41 -6.61
CA ASP A 44 3.98 -21.21 -7.82
C ASP A 44 3.71 -22.69 -7.53
N ASP A 45 4.22 -23.20 -6.41
CA ASP A 45 3.98 -24.54 -5.88
C ASP A 45 2.58 -24.73 -5.27
N GLY A 46 1.76 -23.67 -5.23
CA GLY A 46 0.41 -23.67 -4.69
C GLY A 46 0.31 -23.42 -3.19
N SER A 47 1.44 -23.20 -2.49
CA SER A 47 1.43 -22.80 -1.09
C SER A 47 0.97 -21.34 -0.94
N TYR A 48 0.39 -21.03 0.23
CA TYR A 48 -0.15 -19.70 0.52
C TYR A 48 0.35 -19.18 1.86
N ILE A 49 0.76 -17.91 1.86
CA ILE A 49 1.16 -17.16 3.04
C ILE A 49 0.21 -15.97 3.19
N GLY A 50 -0.58 -15.97 4.26
CA GLY A 50 -1.35 -14.80 4.69
C GLY A 50 -0.52 -13.89 5.61
N ALA A 51 -0.73 -12.58 5.52
CA ALA A 51 -0.01 -11.57 6.30
C ALA A 51 1.51 -11.83 6.37
N PRO A 52 2.20 -11.81 5.21
CA PRO A 52 3.59 -12.21 5.10
C PRO A 52 4.51 -11.30 5.91
N ARG A 53 5.65 -11.84 6.36
CA ARG A 53 6.64 -11.07 7.13
C ARG A 53 7.65 -10.39 6.21
N ALA A 54 8.21 -9.28 6.67
CA ALA A 54 9.16 -8.45 5.92
C ALA A 54 10.33 -9.21 5.27
N ARG A 55 10.80 -10.29 5.91
CA ARG A 55 11.92 -11.12 5.41
C ARG A 55 11.57 -12.04 4.24
N TYR A 56 10.29 -12.19 3.89
CA TYR A 56 9.89 -13.11 2.82
C TYR A 56 10.27 -12.53 1.48
N LYS A 57 10.85 -13.39 0.64
CA LYS A 57 11.33 -13.06 -0.69
C LYS A 57 10.21 -13.31 -1.69
N ILE A 58 10.06 -12.37 -2.61
CA ILE A 58 9.15 -12.44 -3.74
C ILE A 58 9.89 -13.12 -4.89
N HIS A 59 9.32 -14.19 -5.43
CA HIS A 59 9.90 -14.92 -6.54
C HIS A 59 9.07 -14.73 -7.82
N PRO A 60 9.72 -14.70 -9.00
CA PRO A 60 9.00 -14.81 -10.27
C PRO A 60 8.09 -16.03 -10.27
N GLY A 61 6.85 -15.85 -10.73
CA GLY A 61 5.81 -16.88 -10.67
C GLY A 61 4.86 -16.76 -9.48
N ASP A 62 5.28 -16.12 -8.38
CA ASP A 62 4.41 -15.82 -7.25
C ASP A 62 3.23 -14.93 -7.68
N THR A 63 2.11 -15.04 -6.97
CA THR A 63 1.00 -14.10 -7.06
C THR A 63 0.83 -13.37 -5.73
N LEU A 64 1.07 -12.06 -5.72
CA LEU A 64 0.85 -11.21 -4.56
C LEU A 64 -0.62 -10.76 -4.50
N VAL A 65 -1.18 -10.74 -3.30
CA VAL A 65 -2.46 -10.09 -3.00
C VAL A 65 -2.17 -8.76 -2.30
N LEU A 66 -2.54 -7.65 -2.93
CA LEU A 66 -2.19 -6.31 -2.48
C LEU A 66 -3.45 -5.48 -2.22
N TYR A 67 -3.36 -4.56 -1.28
CA TYR A 67 -4.37 -3.56 -0.98
C TYR A 67 -3.77 -2.16 -1.03
N GLY A 68 -4.45 -1.22 -1.68
CA GLY A 68 -3.97 0.16 -1.82
C GLY A 68 -4.88 0.94 -2.75
N LYS A 69 -4.52 2.18 -3.06
CA LYS A 69 -5.20 2.98 -4.09
C LYS A 69 -5.05 2.31 -5.44
N SER A 70 -6.13 2.28 -6.23
CA SER A 70 -6.15 1.58 -7.52
C SER A 70 -5.08 2.10 -8.48
N GLU A 71 -4.86 3.42 -8.53
CA GLU A 71 -3.81 4.02 -9.35
C GLU A 71 -2.39 3.55 -8.98
N LYS A 72 -2.10 3.40 -7.68
CA LYS A 72 -0.80 2.94 -7.19
C LYS A 72 -0.59 1.46 -7.46
N LEU A 73 -1.66 0.67 -7.36
CA LEU A 73 -1.67 -0.73 -7.71
C LEU A 73 -1.41 -0.94 -9.22
N ASP A 74 -2.07 -0.15 -10.08
CA ASP A 74 -1.88 -0.18 -11.54
C ASP A 74 -0.46 0.23 -11.95
N GLU A 75 0.10 1.25 -11.31
CA GLU A 75 1.49 1.67 -11.53
C GLU A 75 2.49 0.57 -11.13
N LEU A 76 2.29 -0.03 -9.95
CA LEU A 76 3.17 -1.09 -9.44
C LEU A 76 3.14 -2.34 -10.34
N GLU A 77 1.96 -2.73 -10.84
CA GLU A 77 1.81 -3.90 -11.73
C GLU A 77 2.64 -3.75 -13.01
N GLN A 78 2.74 -2.53 -13.53
CA GLN A 78 3.48 -2.22 -14.76
C GLN A 78 4.96 -1.88 -14.52
N ARG A 79 5.42 -1.85 -13.26
CA ARG A 79 6.76 -1.39 -12.91
C ARG A 79 7.81 -2.45 -13.24
N ILE A 80 8.76 -2.06 -14.10
CA ILE A 80 9.87 -2.91 -14.57
C ILE A 80 11.12 -2.62 -13.74
N ALA A 81 11.94 -3.65 -13.52
CA ALA A 81 13.21 -3.55 -12.83
C ALA A 81 14.19 -2.55 -13.50
N GLY A 82 15.12 -2.03 -12.71
CA GLY A 82 16.14 -1.08 -13.15
C GLY A 82 15.85 0.36 -12.74
N ARG A 83 16.62 1.30 -13.31
CA ARG A 83 16.67 2.70 -12.83
C ARG A 83 15.32 3.42 -12.88
N THR A 84 14.50 3.11 -13.89
CA THR A 84 13.16 3.70 -14.03
C THR A 84 12.22 3.18 -12.94
N GLY A 85 12.27 1.89 -12.61
CA GLY A 85 11.49 1.31 -11.53
C GLY A 85 11.90 1.85 -10.15
N GLU A 86 13.21 1.97 -9.90
CA GLU A 86 13.69 2.59 -8.64
C GLU A 86 13.27 4.06 -8.52
N ALA A 87 13.33 4.82 -9.62
CA ALA A 87 12.84 6.20 -9.62
C ALA A 87 11.32 6.29 -9.38
N ALA A 88 10.54 5.36 -9.93
CA ALA A 88 9.10 5.28 -9.70
C ALA A 88 8.78 4.92 -8.24
N HIS A 89 9.54 3.99 -7.64
CA HIS A 89 9.42 3.64 -6.22
C HIS A 89 9.64 4.87 -5.31
N GLU A 90 10.75 5.60 -5.50
CA GLU A 90 11.04 6.79 -4.70
C GLU A 90 10.00 7.90 -4.89
N LYS A 91 9.49 8.07 -6.11
CA LYS A 91 8.43 9.03 -6.40
C LYS A 91 7.13 8.64 -5.66
N SER A 92 6.72 7.38 -5.76
CA SER A 92 5.52 6.85 -5.12
C SER A 92 5.57 7.00 -3.59
N LYS A 93 6.75 6.79 -2.98
CA LYS A 93 6.99 7.06 -1.56
C LYS A 93 6.78 8.52 -1.18
N GLN A 94 7.35 9.45 -1.96
CA GLN A 94 7.19 10.88 -1.70
C GLN A 94 5.74 11.34 -1.84
N GLU A 95 5.01 10.79 -2.81
CA GLU A 95 3.58 11.06 -2.98
C GLU A 95 2.80 10.52 -1.78
N HIS A 96 3.09 9.31 -1.31
CA HIS A 96 2.44 8.74 -0.12
C HIS A 96 2.72 9.54 1.15
N GLU A 97 3.96 9.99 1.37
CA GLU A 97 4.32 10.81 2.53
C GLU A 97 3.54 12.11 2.58
N ARG A 98 3.31 12.75 1.43
CA ARG A 98 2.45 13.94 1.33
C ARG A 98 1.00 13.64 1.67
N GLU A 99 0.47 12.53 1.15
CA GLU A 99 -0.90 12.08 1.47
C GLU A 99 -1.08 11.82 2.97
N LEU A 100 -0.09 11.21 3.63
CA LEU A 100 -0.13 10.97 5.08
C LEU A 100 -0.13 12.29 5.86
N HIS A 101 0.71 13.24 5.47
CA HIS A 101 0.73 14.55 6.11
C HIS A 101 -0.60 15.31 5.97
N GLU A 102 -1.26 15.21 4.81
CA GLU A 102 -2.60 15.77 4.61
C GLU A 102 -3.64 15.06 5.50
N GLN A 103 -3.58 13.74 5.61
CA GLN A 103 -4.47 12.96 6.48
C GLN A 103 -4.29 13.30 7.96
N ASP A 104 -3.05 13.49 8.43
CA ASP A 104 -2.76 13.87 9.82
C ASP A 104 -3.37 15.24 10.17
N ILE A 105 -3.36 16.19 9.22
CA ILE A 105 -4.03 17.49 9.38
C ILE A 105 -5.55 17.30 9.48
N GLU A 106 -6.15 16.54 8.56
CA GLU A 106 -7.60 16.28 8.54
C GLU A 106 -8.08 15.58 9.82
N GLU A 107 -7.31 14.61 10.33
CA GLU A 107 -7.63 13.92 11.58
C GLU A 107 -7.54 14.87 12.78
N GLY A 108 -6.51 15.73 12.84
CA GLY A 108 -6.40 16.75 13.89
C GLY A 108 -7.57 17.75 13.88
N GLU A 109 -8.04 18.17 12.71
CA GLU A 109 -9.24 19.00 12.58
C GLU A 109 -10.53 18.27 12.99
N HIS A 110 -10.62 16.97 12.70
CA HIS A 110 -11.73 16.14 13.15
C HIS A 110 -11.74 15.97 14.67
N GLU A 111 -10.58 15.68 15.29
CA GLU A 111 -10.42 15.59 16.75
C GLU A 111 -10.82 16.90 17.45
N ALA A 112 -10.32 18.05 16.97
CA ALA A 112 -10.68 19.36 17.52
C ALA A 112 -12.19 19.63 17.47
N ARG A 113 -12.86 19.30 16.35
CA ARG A 113 -14.32 19.43 16.22
C ARG A 113 -15.08 18.54 17.19
N ARG A 114 -14.56 17.34 17.50
CA ARG A 114 -15.18 16.45 18.50
C ARG A 114 -15.09 17.06 19.89
N GLU A 115 -13.93 17.57 20.29
CA GLU A 115 -13.73 18.20 21.61
C GLU A 115 -14.63 19.43 21.82
N GLU A 116 -14.77 20.30 20.81
CA GLU A 116 -15.66 21.47 20.87
C GLU A 116 -17.14 21.08 21.02
N SER A 117 -17.56 20.01 20.35
CA SER A 117 -18.93 19.49 20.43
C SER A 117 -19.26 18.88 21.80
N GLU A 118 -18.27 18.26 22.45
CA GLU A 118 -18.41 17.67 23.78
C GLU A 118 -18.49 18.76 24.87
N GLN A 119 -17.67 19.81 24.79
CA GLN A 119 -17.73 20.96 25.72
C GLN A 119 -19.04 21.76 25.61
N THR A 120 -19.58 21.89 24.39
CA THR A 120 -20.85 22.62 24.17
C THR A 120 -22.07 21.80 24.64
N GLY A 121 -21.99 20.47 24.55
CA GLY A 121 -23.01 19.54 25.05
C GLY A 121 -23.11 19.50 26.58
N GLU A 122 -21.99 19.59 27.30
CA GLU A 122 -21.99 19.67 28.78
C GLU A 122 -22.49 21.02 29.31
N MET A 123 -22.35 22.11 28.55
CA MET A 123 -22.81 23.45 28.97
C MET A 123 -24.31 23.68 28.72
N THR A 124 -24.98 22.77 28.02
CA THR A 124 -26.41 22.85 27.67
C THR A 124 -27.30 21.81 28.36
N ALA A 125 -26.73 20.95 29.23
CA ALA A 125 -27.42 19.97 30.05
C ALA A 125 -27.50 20.39 31.53
#